data_AF-A0A6B3FX78-F1
#
_entry.id   AF-A0A6B3FX78-F1
#
_cell.length_a   1.000
_cell.length_b   1.000
_cell.length_c   1.000
_cell.angle_alpha   90.00
_cell.angle_beta   90.00
_cell.angle_gamma   90.00
#
_symmetry.space_group_name_H-M   'P 1'
#
loop_
_entity.id
_entity.type
_entity.pdbx_description
1 polymer ?
#
loop_
_entity_poly.entity_id
_entity_poly.type
_entity_poly.pdbx_seq_one_letter_code
_entity_poly.pdbx_strand_id
1 'polypeptide(L)'
;TLRDTAAICLRHRVPFKFLRSEQALLLMSGKYMSRGSAGKFLTLYPPDETAFTRLLDELTTTLSGRRGPYILSDLRIGDAPVYVRYGSFVDRWCLDARGERVPALRHPSGELVPDERGVVFRTPGWVKVPELLRPHLAARAAARDDSFPYTVTEALQFSNAGGIYLARHR
;
A
#
# COMPACT_ATOMS: atom_id res chain seq x y z
N THR A 1 18.44 0.88 -2.12
CA THR A 1 17.15 1.10 -1.43
C THR A 1 17.27 1.01 0.07
N LEU A 2 17.54 -0.17 0.66
CA LEU A 2 17.57 -0.32 2.12
C LEU A 2 18.50 0.68 2.82
N ARG A 3 19.75 0.83 2.36
CA ARG A 3 20.74 1.76 2.95
C ARG A 3 20.19 3.20 3.04
N ASP A 4 19.70 3.74 1.94
CA ASP A 4 19.26 5.14 1.88
C ASP A 4 17.96 5.33 2.65
N THR A 5 16.98 4.43 2.49
CA THR A 5 15.72 4.49 3.23
C THR A 5 15.97 4.40 4.74
N ALA A 6 16.85 3.50 5.19
CA ALA A 6 17.20 3.38 6.60
C ALA A 6 17.88 4.65 7.13
N ALA A 7 18.82 5.23 6.38
CA ALA A 7 19.47 6.49 6.76
C ALA A 7 18.47 7.64 6.92
N ILE A 8 17.51 7.76 6.00
CA ILE A 8 16.42 8.73 6.07
C ILE A 8 15.55 8.48 7.31
N CYS A 9 15.08 7.25 7.52
CA CYS A 9 14.25 6.90 8.67
C CYS A 9 14.94 7.21 10.01
N LEU A 10 16.23 6.86 10.15
CA LEU A 10 16.99 7.10 11.37
C LEU A 10 17.13 8.59 11.66
N ARG A 11 17.44 9.41 10.64
CA ARG A 11 17.55 10.87 10.79
C ARG A 11 16.23 11.52 11.19
N HIS A 12 15.11 11.05 10.63
CA HIS A 12 13.76 11.53 10.96
C HIS A 12 13.13 10.86 12.18
N ARG A 13 13.82 9.89 12.82
CA ARG A 13 13.30 9.07 13.93
C ARG A 13 11.98 8.37 13.60
N VAL A 14 11.84 7.89 12.37
CA VAL A 14 10.66 7.15 11.91
C VAL A 14 10.89 5.65 12.11
N PRO A 15 10.06 4.96 12.90
CA PRO A 15 10.11 3.50 13.00
C PRO A 15 9.86 2.85 11.64
N PHE A 16 10.61 1.81 11.34
CA PHE A 16 10.43 1.05 10.11
C PHE A 16 10.82 -0.41 10.30
N LYS A 17 10.27 -1.26 9.44
CA LYS A 17 10.66 -2.67 9.31
C LYS A 17 11.00 -2.98 7.87
N PHE A 18 11.78 -4.03 7.66
CA PHE A 18 12.19 -4.49 6.33
C PHE A 18 12.34 -6.00 6.30
N LEU A 19 12.31 -6.59 5.11
CA LEU A 19 12.60 -8.01 4.92
C LEU A 19 14.09 -8.26 5.16
N ARG A 20 14.42 -9.15 6.11
CA ARG A 20 15.78 -9.34 6.63
C ARG A 20 16.80 -9.93 5.65
N SER A 21 16.36 -10.50 4.53
CA SER A 21 17.23 -11.17 3.56
C SER A 21 16.69 -11.04 2.14
N GLU A 22 17.60 -11.22 1.17
CA GLU A 22 17.27 -11.27 -0.25
C GLU A 22 16.28 -12.42 -0.56
N GLN A 23 16.47 -13.58 0.07
CA GLN A 23 15.56 -14.73 -0.08
C GLN A 23 14.12 -14.37 0.36
N ALA A 24 13.97 -13.65 1.48
CA ALA A 24 12.67 -13.19 1.94
C ALA A 24 12.06 -12.17 0.95
N LEU A 25 12.88 -11.29 0.37
CA LEU A 25 12.45 -10.34 -0.65
C LEU A 25 11.98 -11.03 -1.93
N LEU A 26 12.73 -12.02 -2.42
CA LEU A 26 12.36 -12.81 -3.60
C LEU A 26 11.08 -13.60 -3.34
N LEU A 27 10.96 -14.26 -2.18
CA LEU A 27 9.74 -14.96 -1.79
C LEU A 27 8.54 -14.01 -1.80
N MET A 28 8.63 -12.87 -1.11
CA MET A 28 7.56 -11.86 -1.04
C MET A 28 7.26 -11.16 -2.38
N SER A 29 8.07 -11.39 -3.41
CA SER A 29 7.83 -10.90 -4.78
C SER A 29 7.30 -11.99 -5.73
N GLY A 30 7.15 -13.23 -5.26
CA GLY A 30 6.68 -14.35 -6.07
C GLY A 30 5.21 -14.20 -6.47
N LYS A 31 4.85 -14.64 -7.69
CA LYS A 31 3.52 -14.48 -8.31
C LYS A 31 2.34 -14.81 -7.39
N TYR A 32 2.45 -15.89 -6.61
CA TYR A 32 1.36 -16.42 -5.78
C TYR A 32 1.41 -15.97 -4.32
N MET A 33 2.29 -15.04 -3.96
CA MET A 33 2.25 -14.44 -2.64
C MET A 33 1.02 -13.57 -2.44
N SER A 34 0.63 -13.43 -1.16
CA SER A 34 -0.50 -12.60 -0.74
C SER A 34 -0.48 -11.23 -1.41
N ARG A 35 -1.56 -10.94 -2.14
CA ARG A 35 -1.74 -9.69 -2.90
C ARG A 35 -1.70 -8.45 -2.01
N GLY A 36 -2.05 -8.57 -0.72
CA GLY A 36 -2.04 -7.46 0.22
C GLY A 36 -0.64 -7.07 0.71
N SER A 37 0.32 -7.99 0.64
CA SER A 37 1.67 -7.82 1.18
C SER A 37 2.81 -7.99 0.16
N ALA A 38 2.53 -8.55 -1.02
CA ALA A 38 3.54 -8.79 -2.03
C ALA A 38 4.23 -7.51 -2.48
N GLY A 39 5.53 -7.60 -2.75
CA GLY A 39 6.37 -6.48 -3.18
C GLY A 39 6.76 -5.47 -2.10
N LYS A 40 6.21 -5.59 -0.87
CA LYS A 40 6.57 -4.72 0.26
C LYS A 40 7.92 -5.13 0.84
N PHE A 41 8.98 -4.43 0.45
CA PHE A 41 10.32 -4.63 1.01
C PHE A 41 10.49 -3.93 2.37
N LEU A 42 10.11 -2.65 2.45
CA LEU A 42 10.15 -1.85 3.68
C LEU A 42 8.75 -1.32 4.01
N THR A 43 8.48 -1.11 5.30
CA THR A 43 7.28 -0.39 5.78
C THR A 43 7.69 0.58 6.86
N LEU A 44 7.29 1.84 6.70
CA LEU A 44 7.68 2.96 7.54
C LEU A 44 6.43 3.50 8.25
N TYR A 45 6.61 4.03 9.46
CA TYR A 45 5.51 4.41 10.34
C TYR A 45 5.72 5.83 10.86
N PRO A 46 5.53 6.87 10.02
CA PRO A 46 5.62 8.25 10.48
C PRO A 46 4.58 8.53 11.58
N PRO A 47 4.93 9.27 12.64
CA PRO A 47 4.05 9.49 13.79
C PRO A 47 2.88 10.43 13.51
N ASP A 48 3.04 11.34 12.55
CA ASP A 48 2.06 12.36 12.19
C ASP A 48 2.18 12.76 10.71
N GLU A 49 1.23 13.59 10.25
CA GLU A 49 1.14 14.04 8.86
C GLU A 49 2.32 14.93 8.45
N THR A 50 2.92 15.67 9.39
CA THR A 50 4.07 16.54 9.09
C THR A 50 5.32 15.70 8.84
N ALA A 51 5.58 14.70 9.69
CA ALA A 51 6.64 13.72 9.51
C ALA A 51 6.42 12.88 8.24
N PHE A 52 5.17 12.48 7.98
CA PHE A 52 4.79 11.78 6.76
C PHE A 52 5.13 12.58 5.50
N THR A 53 4.74 13.86 5.45
CA THR A 53 4.97 14.73 4.29
C THR A 53 6.45 14.90 3.98
N ARG A 54 7.26 15.22 5.00
CA ARG A 54 8.73 15.35 4.86
C ARG A 54 9.38 14.06 4.40
N LEU A 55 8.96 12.94 4.99
CA LEU A 55 9.49 11.62 4.66
C LEU A 55 9.15 11.23 3.22
N LEU A 56 7.94 11.53 2.77
CA LEU A 56 7.49 11.19 1.42
C LEU A 56 8.27 11.95 0.35
N ASP A 57 8.43 13.25 0.52
CA ASP A 57 9.19 14.10 -0.40
C ASP A 57 10.65 13.65 -0.52
N GLU A 58 11.31 13.41 0.62
CA GLU A 58 12.71 12.98 0.61
C GLU A 58 12.89 11.57 0.02
N LEU A 59 11.99 10.63 0.33
CA LEU A 59 12.06 9.27 -0.22
C LEU A 59 11.79 9.24 -1.72
N THR A 60 10.78 9.96 -2.21
CA THR A 60 10.48 9.98 -3.65
C THR A 60 11.63 10.58 -4.44
N THR A 61 12.26 11.64 -3.93
CA THR A 61 13.46 12.25 -4.52
C THR A 61 14.65 11.28 -4.49
N THR A 62 15.00 10.74 -3.32
CA THR A 62 16.18 9.86 -3.14
C THR A 62 16.06 8.54 -3.89
N LEU A 63 14.83 8.04 -4.05
CA LEU A 63 14.55 6.75 -4.71
C LEU A 63 14.14 6.92 -6.18
N SER A 64 14.19 8.14 -6.72
CA SER A 64 13.89 8.39 -8.14
C SER A 64 14.76 7.54 -9.06
N GLY A 65 14.19 7.09 -10.18
CA GLY A 65 14.83 6.20 -11.15
C GLY A 65 14.98 4.74 -10.71
N ARG A 66 14.71 4.40 -9.44
CA ARG A 66 14.75 3.01 -8.97
C ARG A 66 13.49 2.26 -9.39
N ARG A 67 13.66 0.98 -9.70
CA ARG A 67 12.56 0.07 -10.03
C ARG A 67 12.16 -0.77 -8.83
N GLY A 68 10.90 -1.16 -8.78
CA GLY A 68 10.34 -2.07 -7.79
C GLY A 68 8.99 -2.62 -8.28
N PRO A 69 8.48 -3.71 -7.67
CA PRO A 69 7.18 -4.25 -8.02
C PRO A 69 6.06 -3.24 -7.71
N TYR A 70 4.95 -3.37 -8.42
CA TYR A 70 3.74 -2.62 -8.10
C TYR A 70 3.04 -3.20 -6.87
N ILE A 71 2.71 -2.36 -5.88
CA ILE A 71 1.98 -2.78 -4.68
C ILE A 71 0.50 -2.50 -4.89
N LEU A 72 -0.30 -3.56 -5.07
CA LEU A 72 -1.74 -3.44 -5.40
C LEU A 72 -2.56 -2.71 -4.34
N SER A 73 -2.25 -2.97 -3.06
CA SER A 73 -3.00 -2.51 -1.90
C SER A 73 -2.72 -1.06 -1.50
N ASP A 74 -1.71 -0.42 -2.08
CA ASP A 74 -1.23 0.88 -1.64
C ASP A 74 -1.29 1.90 -2.80
N LEU A 75 -1.32 3.20 -2.48
CA LEU A 75 -1.30 4.30 -3.45
C LEU A 75 0.13 4.61 -3.87
N ARG A 76 0.46 4.47 -5.16
CA ARG A 76 1.78 4.82 -5.70
C ARG A 76 1.98 6.34 -5.71
N ILE A 77 3.15 6.79 -5.29
CA ILE A 77 3.52 8.21 -5.22
C ILE A 77 4.58 8.52 -6.28
N GLY A 78 4.16 9.25 -7.32
CA GLY A 78 5.00 9.54 -8.48
C GLY A 78 5.50 8.26 -9.15
N ASP A 79 6.76 8.28 -9.60
CA ASP A 79 7.39 7.15 -10.27
C ASP A 79 8.38 6.36 -9.43
N ALA A 80 8.79 6.90 -8.29
CA ALA A 80 9.62 6.18 -7.33
C ALA A 80 8.87 4.96 -6.76
N PRO A 81 9.57 3.93 -6.27
CA PRO A 81 8.95 2.76 -5.63
C PRO A 81 8.50 3.10 -4.20
N VAL A 82 7.69 4.15 -4.06
CA VAL A 82 7.16 4.68 -2.80
C VAL A 82 5.64 4.61 -2.86
N TYR A 83 5.05 4.04 -1.82
CA TYR A 83 3.62 3.80 -1.74
C TYR A 83 3.08 4.17 -0.37
N VAL A 84 1.81 4.58 -0.32
CA VAL A 84 1.11 5.02 0.89
C VAL A 84 -0.14 4.17 1.11
N ARG A 85 -0.36 3.76 2.35
CA ARG A 85 -1.63 3.19 2.81
C ARG A 85 -1.94 3.69 4.22
N TYR A 86 -3.22 3.74 4.55
CA TYR A 86 -3.65 3.79 5.94
C TYR A 86 -3.62 2.38 6.54
N GLY A 87 -3.18 2.25 7.79
CA GLY A 87 -2.94 0.95 8.39
C GLY A 87 -2.46 1.05 9.82
N SER A 88 -2.69 -0.02 10.60
CA SER A 88 -2.18 -0.04 11.96
C SER A 88 -0.67 -0.32 11.98
N PHE A 89 0.06 0.43 12.82
CA PHE A 89 1.44 0.13 13.21
C PHE A 89 1.48 -0.82 14.41
N VAL A 90 0.71 -0.49 15.44
CA VAL A 90 0.65 -1.22 16.71
C VAL A 90 -0.40 -2.33 16.57
N ASP A 91 -0.08 -3.53 17.05
CA ASP A 91 -1.05 -4.61 17.09
C ASP A 91 -2.23 -4.21 17.98
N ARG A 92 -3.37 -3.95 17.32
CA ARG A 92 -4.66 -3.62 17.92
C ARG A 92 -5.67 -4.55 17.29
N TRP A 93 -6.65 -4.94 18.07
CA TRP A 93 -7.65 -5.92 17.64
C TRP A 93 -9.04 -5.46 18.06
N CYS A 94 -10.02 -5.67 17.20
CA CYS A 94 -11.43 -5.48 17.48
C CYS A 94 -12.22 -6.69 16.93
N LEU A 95 -13.52 -6.73 17.18
CA LEU A 95 -14.41 -7.66 16.50
C LEU A 95 -14.94 -6.99 15.23
N ASP A 96 -15.04 -7.76 14.15
CA ASP A 96 -15.74 -7.32 12.94
C ASP A 96 -17.26 -7.53 13.06
N ALA A 97 -18.01 -7.22 12.00
CA ALA A 97 -19.46 -7.38 11.96
C ALA A 97 -19.95 -8.83 12.11
N ARG A 98 -19.06 -9.81 11.97
CA ARG A 98 -19.34 -11.25 12.14
C ARG A 98 -18.89 -11.77 13.51
N GLY A 99 -18.33 -10.90 14.35
CA GLY A 99 -17.76 -11.28 15.65
C GLY A 99 -16.36 -11.88 15.55
N GLU A 100 -15.68 -11.78 14.40
CA GLU A 100 -14.32 -12.29 14.24
C GLU A 100 -13.28 -11.29 14.74
N ARG A 101 -12.25 -11.79 15.41
CA ARG A 101 -11.14 -10.96 15.90
C ARG A 101 -10.23 -10.54 14.75
N VAL A 102 -10.24 -9.26 14.41
CA VAL A 102 -9.48 -8.68 13.28
C VAL A 102 -8.54 -7.56 13.74
N PRO A 103 -7.46 -7.27 12.98
CA PRO A 103 -6.61 -6.10 13.23
C PRO A 103 -7.44 -4.81 13.16
N ALA A 104 -7.05 -3.80 13.95
CA ALA A 104 -7.83 -2.57 14.10
C ALA A 104 -7.02 -1.29 13.91
N LEU A 105 -7.67 -0.27 13.34
CA LEU A 105 -7.29 1.14 13.39
C LEU A 105 -7.94 1.80 14.61
N ARG A 106 -7.32 2.87 15.11
CA ARG A 106 -7.93 3.72 16.14
C ARG A 106 -8.58 4.92 15.47
N HIS A 107 -9.89 5.03 15.58
CA HIS A 107 -10.66 6.20 15.21
C HIS A 107 -10.29 7.40 16.11
N PRO A 108 -10.40 8.66 15.66
CA PRO A 108 -10.15 9.84 16.49
C PRO A 108 -10.96 9.88 17.81
N SER A 109 -12.18 9.32 17.82
CA SER A 109 -12.99 9.16 19.04
C SER A 109 -12.37 8.20 20.07
N GLY A 110 -11.39 7.40 19.67
CA GLY A 110 -10.77 6.35 20.47
C GLY A 110 -11.28 4.95 20.20
N GLU A 111 -12.38 4.82 19.46
CA GLU A 111 -12.94 3.52 19.03
C GLU A 111 -11.94 2.73 18.18
N LEU A 112 -11.93 1.40 18.35
CA LEU A 112 -11.19 0.49 17.49
C LEU A 112 -12.10 0.00 16.37
N VAL A 113 -11.69 0.25 15.14
CA VAL A 113 -12.43 -0.11 13.92
C VAL A 113 -11.58 -1.02 13.05
N PRO A 114 -12.16 -1.96 12.28
CA PRO A 114 -11.38 -2.90 11.47
C PRO A 114 -10.36 -2.22 10.53
N ASP A 115 -9.11 -2.70 10.55
CA ASP A 115 -8.07 -2.38 9.55
C ASP A 115 -8.32 -3.25 8.31
N GLU A 116 -9.16 -2.76 7.38
CA GLU A 116 -9.50 -3.47 6.15
C GLU A 116 -8.29 -3.63 5.22
N ARG A 117 -7.66 -4.81 5.29
CA ARG A 117 -6.50 -5.17 4.45
C ARG A 117 -6.97 -5.78 3.14
N GLY A 118 -7.24 -4.92 2.17
CA GLY A 118 -7.63 -5.32 0.81
C GLY A 118 -6.46 -5.35 -0.19
N VAL A 119 -6.84 -5.54 -1.46
CA VAL A 119 -5.96 -5.49 -2.65
C VAL A 119 -6.15 -4.19 -3.44
N VAL A 120 -6.73 -3.19 -2.78
CA VAL A 120 -6.99 -1.85 -3.31
C VAL A 120 -6.70 -0.82 -2.21
N PHE A 121 -6.19 0.34 -2.60
CA PHE A 121 -6.01 1.46 -1.68
C PHE A 121 -7.37 1.91 -1.11
N ARG A 122 -7.42 2.14 0.20
CA ARG A 122 -8.60 2.62 0.93
C ARG A 122 -8.21 3.76 1.85
N THR A 123 -9.08 4.76 1.92
CA THR A 123 -9.01 5.84 2.91
C THR A 123 -10.06 5.58 3.98
N PRO A 124 -9.71 5.55 5.27
CA PRO A 124 -10.71 5.45 6.32
C PRO A 124 -11.68 6.64 6.28
N GLY A 125 -12.97 6.41 6.55
CA GLY A 125 -14.02 7.42 6.31
C GLY A 125 -13.85 8.73 7.10
N TRP A 126 -13.12 8.69 8.21
CA TRP A 126 -12.83 9.88 9.04
C TRP A 126 -11.57 10.64 8.62
N VAL A 127 -10.80 10.13 7.66
CA VAL A 127 -9.56 10.77 7.23
C VAL A 127 -9.85 11.77 6.12
N LYS A 128 -9.51 13.03 6.37
CA LYS A 128 -9.37 14.02 5.31
C LYS A 128 -8.06 13.76 4.58
N VAL A 129 -8.14 13.41 3.30
CA VAL A 129 -6.95 13.11 2.49
C VAL A 129 -6.04 14.36 2.39
N PRO A 130 -4.74 14.25 2.73
CA PRO A 130 -3.77 15.32 2.53
C PRO A 130 -3.68 15.77 1.07
N GLU A 131 -3.53 17.09 0.84
CA GLU A 131 -3.55 17.68 -0.50
C GLU A 131 -2.51 17.06 -1.44
N LEU A 132 -1.33 16.77 -0.89
CA LEU A 132 -0.20 16.15 -1.60
C LEU A 132 -0.56 14.79 -2.22
N LEU A 133 -1.58 14.07 -1.70
CA LEU A 133 -2.00 12.78 -2.24
C LEU A 133 -3.00 12.90 -3.39
N ARG A 134 -3.63 14.07 -3.58
CA ARG A 134 -4.68 14.24 -4.61
C ARG A 134 -4.21 13.99 -6.04
N PRO A 135 -3.04 14.47 -6.49
CA PRO A 135 -2.55 14.18 -7.83
C PRO A 135 -2.34 12.67 -8.06
N HIS A 136 -1.88 11.96 -7.03
CA HIS A 136 -1.65 10.51 -7.11
C HIS A 136 -2.96 9.72 -7.14
N LEU A 137 -3.98 10.17 -6.41
CA LEU A 137 -5.33 9.62 -6.51
C LEU A 137 -5.95 9.83 -7.88
N ALA A 138 -5.80 11.04 -8.44
CA ALA A 138 -6.27 11.35 -9.79
C ALA A 138 -5.58 10.49 -10.85
N ALA A 139 -4.25 10.34 -10.76
CA ALA A 139 -3.48 9.48 -11.67
C ALA A 139 -3.94 8.01 -11.59
N ARG A 140 -4.22 7.49 -10.38
CA ARG A 140 -4.78 6.14 -10.20
C ARG A 140 -6.16 6.01 -10.84
N ALA A 141 -7.03 7.00 -10.68
CA ALA A 141 -8.37 6.97 -11.28
C ALA A 141 -8.32 7.04 -12.82
N ALA A 142 -7.39 7.81 -13.37
CA ALA A 142 -7.18 7.94 -14.81
C ALA A 142 -6.55 6.70 -15.47
N ALA A 143 -5.91 5.81 -14.71
CA ALA A 143 -5.31 4.57 -15.23
C ALA A 143 -6.33 3.51 -15.68
N ARG A 144 -7.63 3.82 -15.63
CA ARG A 144 -8.70 2.96 -16.13
C ARG A 144 -8.70 2.94 -17.66
N ASP A 145 -8.56 1.76 -18.24
CA ASP A 145 -8.67 1.55 -19.68
C ASP A 145 -10.09 1.12 -20.05
N ASP A 146 -10.91 2.10 -20.47
CA ASP A 146 -12.26 1.84 -20.96
C ASP A 146 -12.29 1.38 -22.44
N SER A 147 -11.14 1.43 -23.14
CA SER A 147 -11.00 0.98 -24.53
C SER A 147 -10.78 -0.53 -24.67
N PHE A 148 -10.56 -1.24 -23.56
CA PHE A 148 -10.36 -2.69 -23.56
C PHE A 148 -11.57 -3.42 -24.20
N PRO A 149 -11.38 -4.22 -25.27
CA PRO A 149 -12.47 -4.72 -26.11
C PRO A 149 -13.26 -5.88 -25.49
N TYR A 150 -12.96 -6.24 -24.25
CA TYR A 150 -13.62 -7.31 -23.53
C TYR A 150 -14.37 -6.80 -22.31
N THR A 151 -15.55 -7.37 -22.07
CA THR A 151 -16.26 -7.23 -20.80
C THR A 151 -15.94 -8.44 -19.92
N VAL A 152 -15.22 -8.20 -18.82
CA VAL A 152 -14.89 -9.21 -17.82
C VAL A 152 -16.18 -9.66 -17.11
N THR A 153 -16.46 -10.96 -17.12
CA THR A 153 -17.63 -11.55 -16.46
C THR A 153 -17.28 -12.29 -15.18
N GLU A 154 -16.06 -12.81 -15.09
CA GLU A 154 -15.62 -13.59 -13.93
C GLU A 154 -14.09 -13.52 -13.76
N ALA A 155 -13.63 -13.55 -12.50
CA ALA A 155 -12.23 -13.76 -12.19
C ALA A 155 -11.99 -15.23 -11.85
N LEU A 156 -11.27 -15.93 -12.73
CA LEU A 156 -10.96 -17.36 -12.56
C LEU A 156 -9.83 -17.56 -11.54
N GLN A 157 -8.85 -16.65 -11.55
CA GLN A 157 -7.72 -16.72 -10.63
C GLN A 157 -7.12 -15.35 -10.39
N PHE A 158 -6.75 -15.08 -9.14
CA PHE A 158 -5.95 -13.91 -8.78
C PHE A 158 -4.52 -14.29 -8.39
N SER A 159 -3.58 -13.42 -8.75
CA SER A 159 -2.19 -13.42 -8.29
C SER A 159 -1.78 -11.97 -7.95
N ASN A 160 -0.61 -11.75 -7.36
CA ASN A 160 -0.14 -10.36 -7.20
C ASN A 160 0.39 -9.75 -8.51
N ALA A 161 0.66 -10.58 -9.52
CA ALA A 161 1.13 -10.16 -10.83
C ALA A 161 -0.02 -9.97 -11.85
N GLY A 162 -1.28 -9.96 -11.39
CA GLY A 162 -2.46 -9.87 -12.24
C GLY A 162 -3.48 -10.98 -11.98
N GLY A 163 -4.48 -11.09 -12.85
CA GLY A 163 -5.52 -12.12 -12.76
C GLY A 163 -5.80 -12.77 -14.10
N ILE A 164 -6.41 -13.95 -14.05
CA ILE A 164 -6.99 -14.64 -15.19
C ILE A 164 -8.49 -14.41 -15.12
N TYR A 165 -9.07 -13.95 -16.24
CA TYR A 165 -10.45 -13.51 -16.29
C TYR A 165 -11.17 -14.22 -17.44
N LEU A 166 -12.40 -14.63 -17.19
CA LEU A 166 -13.35 -14.95 -18.24
C LEU A 166 -13.96 -13.64 -18.74
N ALA A 167 -13.99 -13.45 -20.05
CA ALA A 167 -14.50 -12.23 -20.65
C ALA A 167 -15.18 -12.50 -21.99
N ARG A 168 -16.13 -11.62 -22.35
CA ARG A 168 -16.80 -11.63 -23.66
C ARG A 168 -16.25 -10.50 -24.51
N HIS A 169 -15.96 -10.79 -25.78
CA HIS A 169 -15.68 -9.74 -26.76
C HIS A 169 -16.94 -8.90 -26.94
N ARG A 170 -16.78 -7.57 -26.96
CA ARG A 170 -17.90 -6.64 -27.18
C ARG A 170 -18.34 -6.63 -28.64
#